data_AF-A0A7K0NS60-F1
#
_entry.id   AF-A0A7K0NS60-F1
#
_cell.length_a   1.000
_cell.length_b   1.000
_cell.length_c   1.000
_cell.angle_alpha   90.00
_cell.angle_beta   90.00
_cell.angle_gamma   90.00
#
_symmetry.space_group_name_H-M   'P 1'
#
loop_
_entity.id
_entity.type
_entity.pdbx_description
1 polymer ?
#
loop_
_entity_poly.entity_id
_entity_poly.type
_entity_poly.pdbx_seq_one_letter_code
_entity_poly.pdbx_strand_id
1 'polypeptide(L)'
;MSEAGILSNPRSSPLVHAQYFDGEAVLALGDELHLLNPVAALVWQCCDGASSAGEIAEDLAEVFGADPGALQSDVLQAIGEFKSAGLLVPDEDGAGASQTLSRVLTAYDLDCESCKEAQPRAFRTVLEFGGHLVVIGFDTEAACISVEAAFSSYVVARSDIPTVAHDARPAFSLTLATSDVDARGMKPLHLLYRGGDVLVSGRNASRVLNALAPYLALHGDLSGAGVVAIPGLVVAQAGTKPGEPVMLLQAAARLTGREQRLAKAGIMVADSPAIWLDPVTNEVVVGAPGVSFDSRSLMSHAEGYPQLGADISLLSSGRYPVHAVSARGAHDPLSVLLAFAPPNEGWPLAESALEALDALLDRVEIIEGNDIRE
;
A
#
# COMPACT_ATOMS: atom_id res chain seq x y z
N MET A 1 -15.83 -32.84 -7.78
CA MET A 1 -14.56 -32.14 -8.07
C MET A 1 -13.67 -33.11 -8.83
N SER A 2 -13.35 -32.83 -10.09
CA SER A 2 -12.57 -33.77 -10.90
C SER A 2 -11.09 -33.56 -10.65
N GLU A 3 -10.39 -34.64 -10.29
CA GLU A 3 -8.94 -34.70 -10.05
C GLU A 3 -8.10 -34.11 -11.20
N ALA A 4 -8.68 -34.08 -12.41
CA ALA A 4 -8.10 -33.59 -13.65
C ALA A 4 -7.85 -32.06 -13.71
N GLY A 5 -8.58 -31.23 -12.96
CA GLY A 5 -8.50 -29.76 -13.11
C GLY A 5 -7.29 -29.10 -12.43
N ILE A 6 -6.66 -29.80 -11.47
CA ILE A 6 -5.55 -29.22 -10.69
C ILE A 6 -4.19 -29.48 -11.38
N LEU A 7 -4.14 -30.47 -12.27
CA LEU A 7 -2.93 -30.80 -13.02
C LEU A 7 -2.78 -29.98 -14.31
N SER A 8 -3.84 -29.30 -14.77
CA SER A 8 -3.76 -28.47 -15.97
C SER A 8 -2.86 -27.28 -15.74
N ASN A 9 -3.14 -26.43 -14.74
CA ASN A 9 -2.37 -25.20 -14.46
C ASN A 9 -2.15 -25.04 -12.94
N PRO A 10 -1.07 -25.58 -12.35
CA PRO A 10 -0.84 -25.52 -10.90
C PRO A 10 -0.66 -24.08 -10.42
N ARG A 11 -1.30 -23.72 -9.30
CA ARG A 11 -1.17 -22.40 -8.67
C ARG A 11 -0.80 -22.52 -7.20
N SER A 12 0.28 -21.84 -6.81
CA SER A 12 0.68 -21.69 -5.41
C SER A 12 -0.44 -21.06 -4.58
N SER A 13 -0.63 -21.58 -3.37
CA SER A 13 -1.58 -21.01 -2.41
C SER A 13 -1.04 -19.68 -1.88
N PRO A 14 -1.87 -18.61 -1.83
CA PRO A 14 -1.43 -17.31 -1.30
C PRO A 14 -1.16 -17.33 0.21
N LEU A 15 -1.49 -18.44 0.89
CA LEU A 15 -1.17 -18.66 2.30
C LEU A 15 0.22 -19.25 2.50
N VAL A 16 0.93 -19.62 1.43
CA VAL A 16 2.27 -20.18 1.49
C VAL A 16 3.30 -19.06 1.40
N HIS A 17 4.16 -18.99 2.40
CA HIS A 17 5.33 -18.11 2.38
C HIS A 17 6.54 -18.88 1.86
N ALA A 18 7.27 -18.32 0.90
CA ALA A 18 8.42 -18.96 0.29
C ALA A 18 9.69 -18.13 0.53
N GLN A 19 10.77 -18.79 0.96
CA GLN A 19 12.10 -18.18 1.07
C GLN A 19 13.13 -19.05 0.35
N TYR A 20 13.94 -18.44 -0.51
CA TYR A 20 14.91 -19.14 -1.35
C TYR A 20 16.34 -19.02 -0.81
N PHE A 21 17.11 -20.10 -0.93
CA PHE A 21 18.50 -20.20 -0.48
C PHE A 21 19.29 -21.09 -1.44
N ASP A 22 20.33 -20.58 -2.09
CA ASP A 22 21.24 -21.36 -2.95
C ASP A 22 20.54 -22.28 -3.98
N GLY A 23 19.42 -21.80 -4.54
CA GLY A 23 18.59 -22.55 -5.49
C GLY A 23 17.55 -23.47 -4.85
N GLU A 24 17.60 -23.71 -3.55
CA GLU A 24 16.56 -24.39 -2.76
C GLU A 24 15.49 -23.39 -2.29
N ALA A 25 14.39 -23.92 -1.74
CA ALA A 25 13.35 -23.11 -1.13
C ALA A 25 12.81 -23.74 0.16
N VAL A 26 12.45 -22.92 1.14
CA VAL A 26 11.64 -23.30 2.29
C VAL A 26 10.25 -22.69 2.10
N LEU A 27 9.24 -23.55 2.05
CA LEU A 27 7.83 -23.17 2.02
C LEU A 27 7.23 -23.32 3.41
N ALA A 28 6.54 -22.29 3.89
CA ALA A 28 5.83 -22.31 5.16
C ALA A 28 4.31 -22.16 4.92
N LEU A 29 3.53 -23.09 5.48
CA LEU A 29 2.07 -23.05 5.49
C LEU A 29 1.57 -23.31 6.92
N GLY A 30 1.18 -22.25 7.63
CA GLY A 30 0.88 -22.36 9.06
C GLY A 30 2.13 -22.75 9.86
N ASP A 31 2.04 -23.85 10.62
CA ASP A 31 3.18 -24.39 11.40
C ASP A 31 3.99 -25.45 10.63
N GLU A 32 3.62 -25.75 9.38
CA GLU A 32 4.29 -26.73 8.54
C GLU A 32 5.36 -26.08 7.66
N LEU A 33 6.53 -26.72 7.62
CA LEU A 33 7.65 -26.32 6.77
C LEU A 33 7.97 -27.42 5.77
N HIS A 34 8.09 -27.05 4.49
CA HIS A 34 8.46 -27.93 3.40
C HIS A 34 9.77 -27.44 2.80
N LEU A 35 10.81 -28.26 2.88
CA LEU A 35 12.08 -27.98 2.21
C LEU A 35 12.03 -28.53 0.79
N LEU A 36 12.29 -27.65 -0.18
CA LEU A 36 12.36 -27.98 -1.59
C LEU A 36 13.80 -28.12 -2.02
N ASN A 37 14.10 -29.20 -2.72
CA ASN A 37 15.35 -29.31 -3.46
C ASN A 37 15.36 -28.29 -4.63
N PRO A 38 16.51 -28.09 -5.31
CA PRO A 38 16.60 -27.05 -6.32
C PRO A 38 15.64 -27.19 -7.52
N VAL A 39 15.36 -28.43 -7.94
CA VAL A 39 14.43 -28.68 -9.06
C VAL A 39 12.99 -28.39 -8.63
N ALA A 40 12.58 -28.87 -7.46
CA ALA A 40 11.26 -28.61 -6.90
C ALA A 40 11.03 -27.11 -6.63
N ALA A 41 12.08 -26.38 -6.21
CA ALA A 41 12.01 -24.93 -6.02
C ALA A 41 11.71 -24.19 -7.34
N LEU A 42 12.28 -24.63 -8.46
CA LEU A 42 11.96 -24.08 -9.78
C LEU A 42 10.54 -24.45 -10.23
N VAL A 43 10.13 -25.70 -10.06
CA VAL A 43 8.73 -26.11 -10.34
C VAL A 43 7.75 -25.26 -9.52
N TRP A 44 8.07 -24.98 -8.26
CA TRP A 44 7.25 -24.12 -7.40
C TRP A 44 7.17 -22.68 -7.94
N GLN A 45 8.27 -22.09 -8.42
CA GLN A 45 8.28 -20.76 -9.04
C GLN A 45 7.40 -20.70 -10.30
N CYS A 46 7.26 -21.81 -11.03
CA CYS A 46 6.39 -21.91 -12.20
C CYS A 46 4.92 -22.22 -11.86
N CYS A 47 4.58 -22.50 -10.59
CA CYS A 47 3.18 -22.72 -10.16
C CYS A 47 2.42 -21.39 -10.03
N ASP A 48 2.27 -20.66 -11.13
CA ASP A 48 1.59 -19.35 -11.22
C ASP A 48 0.09 -19.46 -11.59
N GLY A 49 -0.35 -20.66 -11.98
CA GLY A 49 -1.68 -20.95 -12.50
C GLY A 49 -1.93 -20.50 -13.93
N ALA A 50 -0.88 -20.11 -14.66
CA ALA A 50 -0.89 -19.83 -16.09
C ALA A 50 -0.23 -20.96 -16.89
N SER A 51 0.91 -21.45 -16.41
CA SER A 51 1.70 -22.49 -17.06
C SER A 51 1.18 -23.88 -16.72
N SER A 52 1.11 -24.75 -17.73
CA SER A 52 0.74 -26.13 -17.54
C SER A 52 1.92 -27.00 -17.11
N ALA A 53 1.65 -28.15 -16.49
CA ALA A 53 2.72 -29.08 -16.10
C ALA A 53 3.61 -29.52 -17.29
N GLY A 54 3.04 -29.56 -18.51
CA GLY A 54 3.78 -29.83 -19.73
C GLY A 54 4.71 -28.68 -20.13
N GLU A 55 4.20 -27.44 -20.15
CA GLU A 55 5.00 -26.25 -20.47
C GLU A 55 6.14 -26.05 -19.46
N ILE A 56 5.86 -26.22 -18.16
CA ILE A 56 6.88 -26.18 -17.10
C ILE A 56 7.97 -27.22 -17.37
N ALA A 57 7.59 -28.44 -17.75
CA ALA A 57 8.56 -29.49 -18.03
C ALA A 57 9.41 -29.21 -19.28
N GLU A 58 8.82 -28.64 -20.32
CA GLU A 58 9.53 -28.22 -21.54
C GLU A 58 10.55 -27.11 -21.25
N ASP A 59 10.13 -26.08 -20.49
CA ASP A 59 11.01 -24.98 -20.09
C ASP A 59 12.18 -25.46 -19.24
N LEU A 60 11.92 -26.33 -18.25
CA LEU A 60 12.98 -26.92 -17.43
C LEU A 60 13.90 -27.83 -18.25
N ALA A 61 13.35 -28.58 -19.22
CA ALA A 61 14.15 -29.46 -20.08
C ALA A 61 15.13 -28.67 -20.95
N GLU A 62 14.70 -27.52 -21.46
CA GLU A 62 15.57 -26.59 -22.18
C GLU A 62 16.70 -26.07 -21.27
N VAL A 63 16.36 -25.60 -20.07
CA VAL A 63 17.33 -25.04 -19.10
C VAL A 63 18.36 -26.08 -18.66
N PHE A 64 17.93 -27.32 -18.41
CA PHE A 64 18.79 -28.38 -17.91
C PHE A 64 19.44 -29.24 -19.02
N GLY A 65 19.06 -29.05 -20.29
CA GLY A 65 19.50 -29.90 -21.39
C GLY A 65 19.11 -31.37 -21.21
N ALA A 66 17.92 -31.61 -20.63
CA ALA A 66 17.43 -32.92 -20.25
C ALA A 66 16.31 -33.42 -21.18
N ASP A 67 15.93 -34.70 -21.05
CA ASP A 67 14.82 -35.27 -21.82
C ASP A 67 13.47 -34.74 -21.29
N PRO A 68 12.62 -34.11 -22.15
CA PRO A 68 11.33 -33.56 -21.71
C PRO A 68 10.39 -34.61 -21.11
N GLY A 69 10.44 -35.85 -21.60
CA GLY A 69 9.58 -36.93 -21.09
C GLY A 69 9.93 -37.34 -19.66
N ALA A 70 11.23 -37.42 -19.35
CA ALA A 70 11.70 -37.67 -17.98
C ALA A 70 11.30 -36.52 -17.02
N LEU A 71 11.53 -35.27 -17.43
CA LEU A 71 11.18 -34.09 -16.62
C LEU A 71 9.67 -33.92 -16.42
N GLN A 72 8.86 -34.28 -17.42
CA GLN A 72 7.40 -34.22 -17.26
C GLN A 72 6.91 -35.10 -16.12
N SER A 73 7.49 -36.30 -15.96
CA SER A 73 7.15 -37.17 -14.84
C SER A 73 7.55 -36.55 -13.50
N ASP A 74 8.74 -35.95 -13.41
CA ASP A 74 9.24 -35.32 -12.18
C ASP A 74 8.42 -34.07 -11.79
N VAL A 75 8.06 -33.25 -12.78
CA VAL A 75 7.20 -32.07 -12.60
C VAL A 75 5.81 -32.47 -12.12
N LEU A 76 5.20 -33.49 -12.75
CA LEU A 76 3.89 -34.00 -12.32
C LEU A 76 3.94 -34.58 -10.90
N GLN A 77 5.02 -35.27 -10.54
CA GLN A 77 5.22 -35.77 -9.19
C GLN A 77 5.32 -34.60 -8.18
N ALA A 78 6.16 -33.59 -8.45
CA ALA A 78 6.33 -32.43 -7.59
C ALA A 78 5.01 -31.66 -7.39
N ILE A 79 4.26 -31.41 -8.47
CA ILE A 79 2.93 -30.78 -8.41
C ILE A 79 1.96 -31.64 -7.58
N GLY A 80 2.00 -32.96 -7.75
CA GLY A 80 1.20 -33.90 -6.96
C GLY A 80 1.52 -33.86 -5.47
N GLU A 81 2.80 -33.73 -5.12
CA GLU A 81 3.27 -33.55 -3.74
C GLU A 81 2.82 -32.20 -3.17
N PHE A 82 2.98 -31.10 -3.91
CA PHE A 82 2.50 -29.77 -3.50
C PHE A 82 0.99 -29.75 -3.27
N LYS A 83 0.24 -30.36 -4.19
CA LYS A 83 -1.22 -30.52 -4.05
C LYS A 83 -1.58 -31.32 -2.80
N SER A 84 -0.91 -32.43 -2.56
CA SER A 84 -1.18 -33.30 -1.39
C SER A 84 -0.85 -32.61 -0.07
N ALA A 85 0.13 -31.70 -0.08
CA ALA A 85 0.50 -30.86 1.05
C ALA A 85 -0.39 -29.61 1.22
N GLY A 86 -1.39 -29.40 0.35
CA GLY A 86 -2.23 -28.18 0.40
C GLY A 86 -1.51 -26.90 0.01
N LEU A 87 -0.32 -27.01 -0.62
CA LEU A 87 0.48 -25.89 -1.08
C LEU A 87 -0.06 -25.28 -2.38
N LEU A 88 -0.91 -26.01 -3.10
CA LEU A 88 -1.59 -25.53 -4.30
C LEU A 88 -3.06 -25.28 -4.02
N VAL A 89 -3.62 -24.24 -4.64
CA VAL A 89 -5.07 -24.02 -4.63
C VAL A 89 -5.72 -24.72 -5.83
N PRO A 90 -6.90 -25.33 -5.65
CA PRO A 90 -7.62 -25.93 -6.76
C PRO A 90 -8.03 -24.84 -7.76
N ASP A 91 -7.96 -25.17 -9.05
CA ASP A 91 -8.35 -24.28 -10.16
C ASP A 91 -9.89 -24.19 -10.26
N GLU A 92 -10.56 -23.89 -9.14
CA GLU A 92 -12.03 -23.95 -9.07
C GLU A 92 -12.70 -22.76 -9.77
N ASP A 93 -11.97 -21.74 -10.21
CA ASP A 93 -12.48 -20.65 -11.06
C ASP A 93 -11.36 -20.09 -11.94
N GLY A 94 -11.24 -20.65 -13.14
CA GLY A 94 -10.09 -20.56 -14.05
C GLY A 94 -9.66 -19.14 -14.43
N ALA A 95 -8.35 -18.96 -14.64
CA ALA A 95 -7.62 -17.79 -15.19
C ALA A 95 -7.97 -16.38 -14.63
N GLY A 96 -9.25 -16.01 -14.55
CA GLY A 96 -9.77 -14.77 -13.98
C GLY A 96 -9.52 -14.63 -12.48
N ALA A 97 -9.53 -15.70 -11.67
CA ALA A 97 -9.31 -15.56 -10.22
C ALA A 97 -7.86 -15.15 -9.84
N SER A 98 -6.84 -15.57 -10.61
CA SER A 98 -5.44 -15.14 -10.39
C SER A 98 -5.16 -13.74 -10.93
N GLN A 99 -5.69 -13.41 -12.10
CA GLN A 99 -5.65 -12.03 -12.59
C GLN A 99 -6.37 -11.08 -11.62
N THR A 100 -7.41 -11.56 -10.97
CA THR A 100 -8.12 -10.78 -9.96
C THR A 100 -7.32 -10.68 -8.66
N LEU A 101 -6.74 -11.77 -8.17
CA LEU A 101 -5.91 -11.77 -6.96
C LEU A 101 -4.68 -10.88 -7.08
N SER A 102 -4.02 -10.87 -8.24
CA SER A 102 -2.91 -9.96 -8.53
C SER A 102 -3.34 -8.49 -8.60
N ARG A 103 -4.63 -8.23 -8.87
CA ARG A 103 -5.22 -6.89 -8.78
C ARG A 103 -5.59 -6.51 -7.35
N VAL A 104 -5.91 -7.46 -6.47
CA VAL A 104 -6.26 -7.16 -5.07
C VAL A 104 -5.01 -6.69 -4.33
N LEU A 105 -4.99 -5.42 -3.95
CA LEU A 105 -4.00 -4.89 -3.04
C LEU A 105 -4.27 -5.46 -1.65
N THR A 106 -3.33 -6.27 -1.16
CA THR A 106 -3.29 -6.73 0.22
C THR A 106 -2.32 -5.85 1.02
N ALA A 107 -2.52 -5.75 2.33
CA ALA A 107 -1.51 -5.12 3.18
C ALA A 107 -0.21 -5.96 3.11
N TYR A 108 0.94 -5.29 2.97
CA TYR A 108 2.24 -5.91 2.67
C TYR A 108 2.73 -6.94 3.70
N ASP A 109 2.09 -7.06 4.87
CA ASP A 109 2.43 -8.05 5.89
C ASP A 109 1.19 -8.86 6.29
N LEU A 110 1.05 -10.06 5.70
CA LEU A 110 0.05 -11.05 6.14
C LEU A 110 0.33 -11.55 7.57
N ASP A 111 1.56 -11.35 8.08
CA ASP A 111 2.04 -11.85 9.37
C ASP A 111 1.97 -10.85 10.52
N CYS A 112 1.42 -9.65 10.33
CA CYS A 112 1.30 -8.71 11.44
C CYS A 112 0.42 -9.29 12.58
N GLU A 113 1.01 -9.53 13.76
CA GLU A 113 0.29 -10.02 14.95
C GLU A 113 -0.86 -9.09 15.36
N SER A 114 -0.70 -7.77 15.21
CA SER A 114 -1.78 -6.82 15.46
C SER A 114 -2.95 -6.97 14.49
N CYS A 115 -2.72 -7.48 13.28
CA CYS A 115 -3.79 -7.82 12.34
C CYS A 115 -4.51 -9.13 12.72
N LYS A 116 -3.88 -10.05 13.46
CA LYS A 116 -4.54 -11.27 13.98
C LYS A 116 -5.48 -10.94 15.14
N GLU A 117 -5.18 -9.92 15.92
CA GLU A 117 -6.01 -9.46 17.06
C GLU A 117 -7.11 -8.47 16.66
N ALA A 118 -6.95 -7.76 15.54
CA ALA A 118 -7.99 -6.87 15.04
C ALA A 118 -9.23 -7.70 14.68
N GLN A 119 -10.30 -7.55 15.45
CA GLN A 119 -11.59 -8.16 15.13
C GLN A 119 -11.92 -7.90 13.65
N PRO A 120 -12.44 -8.90 12.91
CA PRO A 120 -12.79 -8.71 11.52
C PRO A 120 -13.68 -7.47 11.42
N ARG A 121 -13.20 -6.47 10.66
CA ARG A 121 -13.95 -5.23 10.44
C ARG A 121 -15.30 -5.62 9.86
N ALA A 122 -16.36 -5.30 10.61
CA ALA A 122 -17.72 -5.73 10.32
C ALA A 122 -18.25 -5.15 9.00
N PHE A 123 -17.71 -4.00 8.60
CA PHE A 123 -18.11 -3.30 7.38
C PHE A 123 -16.90 -3.13 6.47
N ARG A 124 -17.11 -3.32 5.16
CA ARG A 124 -16.06 -3.26 4.14
C ARG A 124 -16.62 -2.70 2.85
N THR A 125 -15.75 -2.03 2.10
CA THR A 125 -16.00 -1.67 0.71
C THR A 125 -14.79 -2.01 -0.15
N VAL A 126 -14.99 -2.17 -1.45
CA VAL A 126 -13.94 -2.46 -2.44
C VAL A 126 -13.96 -1.37 -3.49
N LEU A 127 -12.81 -0.71 -3.65
CA LEU A 127 -12.62 0.35 -4.63
C LEU A 127 -11.62 -0.09 -5.71
N GLU A 128 -11.77 0.36 -6.94
CA GLU A 128 -10.81 0.10 -8.03
C GLU A 128 -9.96 1.35 -8.33
N PHE A 129 -8.63 1.24 -8.22
CA PHE A 129 -7.67 2.31 -8.52
C PHE A 129 -6.52 1.78 -9.37
N GLY A 130 -6.28 2.39 -10.53
CA GLY A 130 -5.14 2.00 -11.39
C GLY A 130 -5.14 0.53 -11.81
N GLY A 131 -6.31 -0.09 -11.93
CA GLY A 131 -6.45 -1.52 -12.19
C GLY A 131 -6.34 -2.41 -10.95
N HIS A 132 -6.09 -1.86 -9.77
CA HIS A 132 -6.05 -2.59 -8.51
C HIS A 132 -7.37 -2.51 -7.74
N LEU A 133 -7.74 -3.59 -7.07
CA LEU A 133 -8.85 -3.67 -6.12
C LEU A 133 -8.33 -3.39 -4.71
N VAL A 134 -8.84 -2.34 -4.06
CA VAL A 134 -8.46 -1.91 -2.72
C VAL A 134 -9.61 -2.21 -1.76
N VAL A 135 -9.39 -3.14 -0.85
CA VAL A 135 -10.35 -3.45 0.21
C VAL A 135 -10.14 -2.51 1.40
N ILE A 136 -11.21 -1.83 1.84
CA ILE A 136 -11.18 -0.90 2.97
C ILE A 136 -12.15 -1.39 4.05
N GLY A 137 -11.66 -1.52 5.28
CA GLY A 137 -12.44 -1.97 6.43
C GLY A 137 -12.80 -0.83 7.38
N PHE A 138 -13.97 -0.93 8.02
CA PHE A 138 -14.49 0.08 8.93
C PHE A 138 -15.01 -0.54 10.23
N ASP A 139 -14.99 0.24 11.31
CA ASP A 139 -15.68 -0.09 12.56
C ASP A 139 -17.19 0.19 12.52
N THR A 140 -17.63 1.11 11.67
CA THR A 140 -19.02 1.58 11.60
C THR A 140 -19.56 1.52 10.17
N GLU A 141 -20.84 1.13 10.04
CA GLU A 141 -21.53 1.06 8.73
C GLU A 141 -21.61 2.44 8.08
N ALA A 142 -21.89 3.47 8.87
CA ALA A 142 -22.05 4.84 8.38
C ALA A 142 -20.75 5.38 7.76
N ALA A 143 -19.58 5.00 8.28
CA ALA A 143 -18.29 5.35 7.67
C ALA A 143 -18.10 4.65 6.32
N CYS A 144 -18.47 3.37 6.24
CA CYS A 144 -18.43 2.60 5.00
C CYS A 144 -19.30 3.24 3.91
N ILE A 145 -20.57 3.55 4.23
CA ILE A 145 -21.53 4.20 3.31
C ILE A 145 -20.99 5.56 2.84
N SER A 146 -20.39 6.33 3.74
CA SER A 146 -19.88 7.67 3.40
C SER A 146 -18.67 7.62 2.48
N VAL A 147 -17.78 6.64 2.67
CA VAL A 147 -16.68 6.39 1.74
C VAL A 147 -17.19 5.89 0.39
N GLU A 148 -18.16 4.98 0.36
CA GLU A 148 -18.80 4.55 -0.89
C GLU A 148 -19.44 5.71 -1.66
N ALA A 149 -20.14 6.61 -0.97
CA ALA A 149 -20.73 7.79 -1.58
C ALA A 149 -19.66 8.74 -2.14
N ALA A 150 -18.62 9.02 -1.35
CA ALA A 150 -17.54 9.93 -1.73
C ALA A 150 -16.73 9.41 -2.92
N PHE A 151 -16.48 8.09 -2.98
CA PHE A 151 -15.70 7.42 -4.02
C PHE A 151 -16.57 6.64 -4.99
N SER A 152 -17.82 7.04 -5.20
CA SER A 152 -18.81 6.30 -6.01
C SER A 152 -18.35 5.96 -7.43
N SER A 153 -17.44 6.74 -8.02
CA SER A 153 -16.85 6.46 -9.34
C SER A 153 -15.82 5.32 -9.34
N TYR A 154 -15.37 4.89 -8.17
CA TYR A 154 -14.38 3.82 -7.96
C TYR A 154 -14.98 2.60 -7.26
N VAL A 155 -16.21 2.67 -6.75
CA VAL A 155 -16.85 1.54 -6.06
C VAL A 155 -17.10 0.40 -7.03
N VAL A 156 -16.62 -0.79 -6.68
CA VAL A 156 -16.91 -2.01 -7.43
C VAL A 156 -18.27 -2.54 -6.98
N ALA A 157 -19.16 -2.81 -7.94
CA ALA A 157 -20.48 -3.33 -7.62
C ALA A 157 -20.37 -4.68 -6.89
N ARG A 158 -21.20 -4.91 -5.86
CA ARG A 158 -21.11 -6.13 -5.03
C ARG A 158 -21.21 -7.44 -5.82
N SER A 159 -21.95 -7.46 -6.94
CA SER A 159 -22.04 -8.61 -7.84
C SER A 159 -20.73 -8.94 -8.54
N ASP A 160 -19.87 -7.94 -8.67
CA ASP A 160 -18.62 -7.98 -9.43
C ASP A 160 -17.41 -8.06 -8.49
N ILE A 161 -17.65 -8.04 -7.16
CA ILE A 161 -16.62 -8.29 -6.16
C ILE A 161 -16.33 -9.80 -6.18
N PRO A 162 -15.11 -10.19 -6.54
CA PRO A 162 -14.69 -11.58 -6.48
C PRO A 162 -14.81 -12.10 -5.05
N THR A 163 -15.24 -13.34 -4.87
CA THR A 163 -15.33 -14.00 -3.54
C THR A 163 -14.04 -13.84 -2.74
N VAL A 164 -12.89 -13.87 -3.43
CA VAL A 164 -11.57 -13.72 -2.81
C VAL A 164 -11.33 -12.31 -2.24
N ALA A 165 -11.87 -11.26 -2.87
CA ALA A 165 -11.79 -9.90 -2.34
C ALA A 165 -12.73 -9.69 -1.14
N HIS A 166 -13.81 -10.47 -1.05
CA HIS A 166 -14.71 -10.45 0.11
C HIS A 166 -14.00 -10.99 1.36
N ASP A 167 -13.23 -12.07 1.21
CA ASP A 167 -12.49 -12.70 2.30
C ASP A 167 -11.10 -12.08 2.52
N ALA A 168 -10.61 -11.30 1.56
CA ALA A 168 -9.36 -10.58 1.68
C ALA A 168 -9.33 -9.65 2.90
N ARG A 169 -8.14 -9.56 3.51
CA ARG A 169 -7.89 -8.57 4.56
C ARG A 169 -7.93 -7.17 3.95
N PRO A 170 -8.54 -6.19 4.63
CA PRO A 170 -8.50 -4.81 4.16
C PRO A 170 -7.07 -4.31 4.00
N ALA A 171 -6.74 -3.75 2.83
CA ALA A 171 -5.50 -3.02 2.62
C ALA A 171 -5.41 -1.81 3.56
N PHE A 172 -6.55 -1.14 3.75
CA PHE A 172 -6.70 -0.03 4.67
C PHE A 172 -7.79 -0.31 5.69
N SER A 173 -7.62 0.19 6.91
CA SER A 173 -8.68 0.15 7.92
C SER A 173 -8.88 1.51 8.55
N LEU A 174 -10.14 1.88 8.78
CA LEU A 174 -10.54 3.11 9.45
C LEU A 174 -11.18 2.78 10.80
N THR A 175 -10.72 3.45 11.85
CA THR A 175 -11.37 3.50 13.16
C THR A 175 -11.79 4.93 13.44
N LEU A 176 -13.08 5.15 13.67
CA LEU A 176 -13.63 6.44 14.04
C LEU A 176 -14.29 6.35 15.42
N ALA A 177 -13.66 6.99 16.40
CA ALA A 177 -14.17 7.00 17.75
C ALA A 177 -15.60 7.58 17.83
N THR A 178 -16.51 6.83 18.43
CA THR A 178 -17.93 7.20 18.59
C THR A 178 -18.25 7.84 19.96
N SER A 179 -17.26 7.94 20.84
CA SER A 179 -17.37 8.49 22.20
C SER A 179 -16.14 9.34 22.52
N ASP A 180 -16.30 10.36 23.37
CA ASP A 180 -15.21 11.21 23.85
C ASP A 180 -14.23 10.49 24.79
N VAL A 181 -14.67 9.37 25.35
CA VAL A 181 -13.92 8.59 26.35
C VAL A 181 -14.13 7.11 26.07
N ASP A 182 -13.03 6.35 26.07
CA ASP A 182 -13.08 4.90 25.97
C ASP A 182 -13.43 4.24 27.32
N ALA A 183 -13.56 2.91 27.33
CA ALA A 183 -13.86 2.16 28.56
C ALA A 183 -12.81 2.34 29.68
N ARG A 184 -11.62 2.88 29.36
CA ARG A 184 -10.51 3.10 30.28
C ARG A 184 -10.37 4.56 30.72
N GLY A 185 -11.27 5.46 30.30
CA GLY A 185 -11.16 6.87 30.64
C GLY A 185 -10.21 7.65 29.73
N MET A 186 -9.65 7.03 28.68
CA MET A 186 -8.74 7.68 27.74
C MET A 186 -9.53 8.30 26.60
N LYS A 187 -9.08 9.46 26.12
CA LYS A 187 -9.60 10.04 24.89
C LYS A 187 -9.18 9.16 23.72
N PRO A 188 -10.11 8.57 22.97
CA PRO A 188 -9.76 7.76 21.81
C PRO A 188 -9.15 8.64 20.71
N LEU A 189 -8.68 8.00 19.64
CA LEU A 189 -8.22 8.67 18.43
C LEU A 189 -8.98 8.10 17.23
N HIS A 190 -9.13 8.93 16.21
CA HIS A 190 -9.47 8.46 14.87
C HIS A 190 -8.16 7.97 14.22
N LEU A 191 -8.23 6.84 13.53
CA LEU A 191 -7.05 6.13 13.05
C LEU A 191 -7.28 5.61 11.64
N LEU A 192 -6.31 5.85 10.75
CA LEU A 192 -6.17 5.20 9.45
C LEU A 192 -4.99 4.25 9.53
N TYR A 193 -5.22 3.00 9.16
CA TYR A 193 -4.23 1.94 9.19
C TYR A 193 -3.95 1.40 7.80
N ARG A 194 -2.75 0.84 7.62
CA ARG A 194 -2.41 -0.08 6.53
C ARG A 194 -1.68 -1.27 7.13
N GLY A 195 -2.29 -2.45 7.07
CA GLY A 195 -1.84 -3.60 7.86
C GLY A 195 -1.82 -3.23 9.36
N GLY A 196 -0.66 -3.41 10.00
CA GLY A 196 -0.45 -3.05 11.41
C GLY A 196 -0.01 -1.61 11.67
N ASP A 197 0.42 -0.88 10.63
CA ASP A 197 0.94 0.47 10.80
C ASP A 197 -0.19 1.51 10.88
N VAL A 198 -0.09 2.39 11.88
CA VAL A 198 -0.92 3.61 11.95
C VAL A 198 -0.33 4.62 10.97
N LEU A 199 -1.07 4.88 9.90
CA LEU A 199 -0.71 5.85 8.87
C LEU A 199 -1.02 7.28 9.30
N VAL A 200 -2.25 7.49 9.76
CA VAL A 200 -2.71 8.79 10.26
C VAL A 200 -3.45 8.59 11.56
N SER A 201 -3.14 9.42 12.54
CA SER A 201 -3.87 9.51 13.80
C SER A 201 -4.30 10.94 14.06
N GLY A 202 -5.52 11.12 14.55
CA GLY A 202 -6.07 12.45 14.79
C GLY A 202 -7.20 12.46 15.82
N ARG A 203 -7.49 13.65 16.30
CA ARG A 203 -8.62 13.96 17.19
C ARG A 203 -9.84 14.49 16.44
N ASN A 204 -9.71 14.71 15.15
CA ASN A 204 -10.76 15.10 14.22
C ASN A 204 -10.96 14.01 13.16
N ALA A 205 -12.17 13.45 13.07
CA ALA A 205 -12.53 12.45 12.08
C ALA A 205 -12.28 12.93 10.63
N SER A 206 -12.48 14.23 10.36
CA SER A 206 -12.30 14.83 9.04
C SER A 206 -10.87 14.66 8.53
N ARG A 207 -9.88 14.78 9.42
CA ARG A 207 -8.46 14.59 9.09
C ARG A 207 -8.21 13.18 8.57
N VAL A 208 -8.66 12.19 9.32
CA VAL A 208 -8.44 10.76 9.02
C VAL A 208 -9.20 10.34 7.76
N LEU A 209 -10.44 10.81 7.59
CA LEU A 209 -11.23 10.54 6.39
C LEU A 209 -10.63 11.19 5.13
N ASN A 210 -10.19 12.45 5.22
CA ASN A 210 -9.54 13.12 4.08
C ASN A 210 -8.19 12.50 3.73
N ALA A 211 -7.45 12.00 4.72
CA ALA A 211 -6.18 11.32 4.49
C ALA A 211 -6.34 10.02 3.70
N LEU A 212 -7.51 9.38 3.68
CA LEU A 212 -7.70 8.18 2.87
C LEU A 212 -7.44 8.45 1.37
N ALA A 213 -7.90 9.58 0.85
CA ALA A 213 -7.80 9.91 -0.58
C ALA A 213 -6.35 9.93 -1.13
N PRO A 214 -5.37 10.64 -0.54
CA PRO A 214 -3.99 10.60 -1.00
C PRO A 214 -3.35 9.21 -0.88
N TYR A 215 -3.74 8.39 0.11
CA TYR A 215 -3.26 7.01 0.19
C TYR A 215 -3.80 6.13 -0.94
N LEU A 216 -5.05 6.35 -1.35
CA LEU A 216 -5.62 5.68 -2.53
C LEU A 216 -4.98 6.20 -3.84
N ALA A 217 -4.67 7.49 -3.91
CA ALA A 217 -4.01 8.09 -5.07
C ALA A 217 -2.63 7.48 -5.39
N LEU A 218 -1.92 6.97 -4.38
CA LEU A 218 -0.67 6.23 -4.57
C LEU A 218 -0.83 5.00 -5.50
N HIS A 219 -2.04 4.47 -5.60
CA HIS A 219 -2.41 3.33 -6.43
C HIS A 219 -3.10 3.72 -7.74
N GLY A 220 -3.28 5.03 -7.99
CA GLY A 220 -3.85 5.55 -9.22
C GLY A 220 -2.82 5.79 -10.33
N ASP A 221 -3.29 6.30 -11.46
CA ASP A 221 -2.42 6.76 -12.56
C ASP A 221 -1.84 8.15 -12.25
N LEU A 222 -0.74 8.17 -11.49
CA LEU A 222 -0.01 9.41 -11.19
C LEU A 222 0.60 10.06 -12.44
N SER A 223 0.97 9.25 -13.43
CA SER A 223 1.57 9.73 -14.68
C SER A 223 0.58 10.57 -15.49
N GLY A 224 -0.67 10.14 -15.58
CA GLY A 224 -1.77 10.90 -16.18
C GLY A 224 -2.07 12.20 -15.42
N ALA A 225 -1.74 12.28 -14.13
CA ALA A 225 -1.83 13.50 -13.33
C ALA A 225 -0.61 14.43 -13.46
N GLY A 226 0.44 14.00 -14.17
CA GLY A 226 1.66 14.77 -14.37
C GLY A 226 2.51 14.94 -13.10
N VAL A 227 2.39 14.02 -12.14
CA VAL A 227 3.14 14.06 -10.88
C VAL A 227 3.93 12.77 -10.66
N VAL A 228 5.00 12.87 -9.89
CA VAL A 228 5.78 11.73 -9.40
C VAL A 228 5.65 11.62 -7.88
N ALA A 229 5.65 10.40 -7.37
CA ALA A 229 5.63 10.13 -5.93
C ALA A 229 7.07 10.10 -5.42
N ILE A 230 7.39 10.95 -4.45
CA ILE A 230 8.70 10.96 -3.79
C ILE A 230 8.53 10.63 -2.30
N PRO A 231 9.36 9.73 -1.74
CA PRO A 231 9.35 9.40 -0.33
C PRO A 231 9.59 10.62 0.57
N GLY A 232 8.60 11.09 1.30
CA GLY A 232 8.84 12.20 2.23
C GLY A 232 7.61 12.85 2.78
N LEU A 233 7.84 13.97 3.46
CA LEU A 233 6.84 14.78 4.10
C LEU A 233 6.92 16.21 3.56
N VAL A 234 5.76 16.83 3.36
CA VAL A 234 5.64 18.24 2.99
C VAL A 234 5.31 19.03 4.24
N VAL A 235 6.09 20.07 4.52
CA VAL A 235 5.87 20.96 5.67
C VAL A 235 5.85 22.43 5.26
N ALA A 236 5.14 23.24 6.03
CA ALA A 236 5.06 24.69 5.83
C ALA A 236 4.83 25.44 7.13
N GLN A 237 4.86 26.78 7.08
CA GLN A 237 4.47 27.61 8.21
C GLN A 237 2.94 27.65 8.40
N ALA A 238 2.48 27.95 9.61
CA ALA A 238 1.08 28.10 9.91
C ALA A 238 0.44 29.20 9.08
N GLY A 239 -0.67 28.88 8.41
CA GLY A 239 -1.38 29.78 7.53
C GLY A 239 -0.91 29.76 6.07
N THR A 240 0.08 28.92 5.71
CA THR A 240 0.53 28.78 4.32
C THR A 240 -0.62 28.36 3.40
N LYS A 241 -0.80 29.08 2.29
CA LYS A 241 -1.84 28.86 1.29
C LYS A 241 -1.28 28.27 -0.01
N PRO A 242 -2.11 27.66 -0.87
CA PRO A 242 -1.68 27.25 -2.21
C PRO A 242 -1.02 28.42 -2.97
N GLY A 243 0.09 28.14 -3.64
CA GLY A 243 0.96 29.13 -4.30
C GLY A 243 2.06 29.71 -3.42
N GLU A 244 2.07 29.42 -2.12
CA GLU A 244 3.14 29.82 -1.19
C GLU A 244 4.16 28.69 -0.97
N PRO A 245 5.42 29.03 -0.65
CA PRO A 245 6.51 28.06 -0.59
C PRO A 245 6.34 27.02 0.51
N VAL A 246 6.75 25.78 0.20
CA VAL A 246 6.82 24.65 1.14
C VAL A 246 8.23 24.05 1.17
N MET A 247 8.46 23.20 2.17
CA MET A 247 9.71 22.48 2.37
C MET A 247 9.47 20.96 2.35
N LEU A 248 10.40 20.23 1.73
CA LEU A 248 10.38 18.77 1.68
C LEU A 248 11.28 18.20 2.78
N LEU A 249 10.76 17.23 3.55
CA LEU A 249 11.50 16.51 4.58
C LEU A 249 11.57 15.02 4.25
N GLN A 250 12.70 14.39 4.54
CA GLN A 250 12.92 12.95 4.35
C GLN A 250 11.91 12.09 5.15
N ALA A 251 11.45 10.98 4.54
CA ALA A 251 10.39 10.08 5.03
C ALA A 251 10.65 9.39 6.39
N ALA A 252 11.90 9.33 6.87
CA ALA A 252 12.23 8.71 8.16
C ALA A 252 11.56 9.40 9.37
N ALA A 253 10.99 10.58 9.17
CA ALA A 253 10.17 11.27 10.15
C ALA A 253 8.73 10.74 10.16
N ARG A 254 8.49 9.57 10.77
CA ARG A 254 7.11 9.21 11.18
C ARG A 254 6.54 10.37 12.00
N LEU A 255 5.43 10.95 11.54
CA LEU A 255 4.76 12.06 12.21
C LEU A 255 4.24 11.66 13.59
N THR A 256 3.88 10.38 13.75
CA THR A 256 3.29 9.81 14.96
C THR A 256 4.11 10.15 16.21
N GLY A 257 3.54 10.95 17.10
CA GLY A 257 4.16 11.39 18.34
C GLY A 257 4.96 12.71 18.24
N ARG A 258 5.06 13.31 17.04
CA ARG A 258 5.72 14.60 16.80
C ARG A 258 4.74 15.72 16.43
N GLU A 259 3.49 15.40 16.13
CA GLU A 259 2.48 16.34 15.63
C GLU A 259 2.27 17.51 16.59
N GLN A 260 2.25 17.25 17.90
CA GLN A 260 2.08 18.30 18.90
C GLN A 260 3.26 19.28 18.93
N ARG A 261 4.48 18.83 18.65
CA ARG A 261 5.66 19.70 18.60
C ARG A 261 5.64 20.58 17.36
N LEU A 262 5.33 19.99 16.20
CA LEU A 262 5.16 20.73 14.96
C LEU A 262 4.05 21.79 15.08
N ALA A 263 2.90 21.41 15.64
CA ALA A 263 1.80 22.35 15.91
C ALA A 263 2.24 23.51 16.83
N LYS A 264 3.00 23.23 17.89
CA LYS A 264 3.54 24.27 18.79
C LYS A 264 4.57 25.18 18.11
N ALA A 265 5.31 24.66 17.13
CA ALA A 265 6.25 25.41 16.31
C ALA A 265 5.55 26.21 15.19
N GLY A 266 4.21 26.12 15.08
CA GLY A 266 3.48 26.74 13.98
C GLY A 266 3.82 26.10 12.64
N ILE A 267 4.07 24.80 12.61
CA ILE A 267 4.34 24.04 11.39
C ILE A 267 3.09 23.26 10.98
N MET A 268 2.74 23.37 9.71
CA MET A 268 1.71 22.60 9.04
C MET A 268 2.33 21.44 8.27
N VAL A 269 1.56 20.37 8.10
CA VAL A 269 2.00 19.16 7.37
C VAL A 269 0.95 18.75 6.33
N ALA A 270 1.36 18.03 5.30
CA ALA A 270 0.45 17.28 4.43
C ALA A 270 0.31 15.84 4.95
N ASP A 271 -0.93 15.35 5.16
CA ASP A 271 -1.20 13.95 5.49
C ASP A 271 -1.21 13.10 4.19
N SER A 272 -0.05 12.96 3.57
CA SER A 272 0.14 12.21 2.32
C SER A 272 1.16 11.09 2.54
N PRO A 273 1.02 9.90 1.89
CA PRO A 273 2.03 8.85 1.97
C PRO A 273 3.36 9.23 1.30
N ALA A 274 3.34 10.22 0.41
CA ALA A 274 4.46 10.66 -0.39
C ALA A 274 4.33 12.15 -0.74
N ILE A 275 5.41 12.74 -1.20
CA ILE A 275 5.43 14.04 -1.87
C ILE A 275 4.98 13.84 -3.32
N TRP A 276 3.91 14.51 -3.74
CA TRP A 276 3.46 14.50 -5.13
C TRP A 276 4.12 15.66 -5.88
N LEU A 277 5.27 15.42 -6.50
CA LEU A 277 6.04 16.47 -7.19
C LEU A 277 5.63 16.55 -8.66
N ASP A 278 5.29 17.74 -9.13
CA ASP A 278 5.18 18.05 -10.55
C ASP A 278 6.57 18.49 -11.06
N PRO A 279 7.26 17.66 -11.87
CA PRO A 279 8.64 17.93 -12.28
C PRO A 279 8.75 19.10 -13.27
N VAL A 280 7.65 19.48 -13.93
CA VAL A 280 7.65 20.58 -14.91
C VAL A 280 7.63 21.91 -14.17
N THR A 281 6.78 22.01 -13.15
CA THR A 281 6.54 23.25 -12.41
C THR A 281 7.38 23.38 -11.14
N ASN A 282 7.98 22.29 -10.65
CA ASN A 282 8.64 22.22 -9.33
C ASN A 282 7.68 22.55 -8.18
N GLU A 283 6.42 22.18 -8.35
CA GLU A 283 5.38 22.34 -7.35
C GLU A 283 5.04 20.99 -6.73
N VAL A 284 4.78 21.00 -5.44
CA VAL A 284 4.13 19.89 -4.76
C VAL A 284 2.63 20.04 -4.87
N VAL A 285 1.96 18.97 -5.23
CA VAL A 285 0.51 18.85 -5.12
C VAL A 285 0.18 18.31 -3.73
N VAL A 286 -0.57 19.05 -2.93
CA VAL A 286 -1.18 18.54 -1.69
C VAL A 286 -2.61 18.11 -2.00
N GLY A 287 -2.97 16.89 -1.62
CA GLY A 287 -4.27 16.28 -1.93
C GLY A 287 -4.09 14.91 -2.59
N ALA A 288 -5.10 14.49 -3.37
CA ALA A 288 -5.15 13.18 -4.01
C ALA A 288 -5.08 13.34 -5.55
N PRO A 289 -3.88 13.58 -6.13
CA PRO A 289 -3.75 13.75 -7.58
C PRO A 289 -4.27 12.53 -8.34
N GLY A 290 -4.98 12.76 -9.43
CA GLY A 290 -5.58 11.67 -10.24
C GLY A 290 -6.82 11.01 -9.63
N VAL A 291 -7.25 11.42 -8.43
CA VAL A 291 -8.43 10.86 -7.75
C VAL A 291 -9.54 11.89 -7.63
N SER A 292 -10.72 11.59 -8.18
CA SER A 292 -11.91 12.44 -8.11
C SER A 292 -12.91 11.89 -7.08
N PHE A 293 -13.09 12.59 -5.97
CA PHE A 293 -14.02 12.18 -4.92
C PHE A 293 -14.83 13.36 -4.38
N ASP A 294 -16.03 13.09 -3.86
CA ASP A 294 -16.85 14.12 -3.21
C ASP A 294 -16.43 14.30 -1.75
N SER A 295 -15.51 15.24 -1.53
CA SER A 295 -15.04 15.59 -0.19
C SER A 295 -16.16 16.05 0.73
N ARG A 296 -17.24 16.65 0.20
CA ARG A 296 -18.37 17.13 1.02
C ARG A 296 -19.10 15.99 1.69
N SER A 297 -19.27 14.86 1.02
CA SER A 297 -19.87 13.66 1.62
C SER A 297 -19.05 13.15 2.81
N LEU A 298 -17.72 13.11 2.69
CA LEU A 298 -16.84 12.73 3.81
C LEU A 298 -16.91 13.73 4.97
N MET A 299 -16.90 15.03 4.67
CA MET A 299 -16.94 16.09 5.70
C MET A 299 -18.27 16.12 6.44
N SER A 300 -19.40 15.99 5.71
CA SER A 300 -20.72 15.93 6.34
C SER A 300 -20.84 14.73 7.29
N HIS A 301 -20.22 13.60 6.95
CA HIS A 301 -20.19 12.44 7.84
C HIS A 301 -19.26 12.66 9.04
N ALA A 302 -18.11 13.29 8.83
CA ALA A 302 -17.14 13.60 9.88
C ALA A 302 -17.72 14.49 10.99
N GLU A 303 -18.65 15.40 10.66
CA GLU A 303 -19.38 16.23 11.61
C GLU A 303 -20.20 15.43 12.64
N GLY A 304 -20.54 14.18 12.32
CA GLY A 304 -21.24 13.26 13.22
C GLY A 304 -20.37 12.65 14.33
N TYR A 305 -19.05 12.86 14.29
CA TYR A 305 -18.11 12.31 15.27
C TYR A 305 -17.64 13.37 16.29
N PRO A 306 -17.33 12.96 17.53
CA PRO A 306 -16.82 13.85 18.56
C PRO A 306 -15.50 14.52 18.16
N GLN A 307 -15.33 15.79 18.57
CA GLN A 307 -14.03 16.47 18.52
C GLN A 307 -13.23 16.16 19.80
N LEU A 308 -12.26 15.26 19.68
CA LEU A 308 -11.53 14.71 20.84
C LEU A 308 -10.46 15.70 21.38
N GLY A 309 -10.21 16.79 20.65
CA GLY A 309 -9.33 17.89 21.01
C GLY A 309 -8.69 18.54 19.78
N ALA A 310 -7.67 19.37 20.01
CA ALA A 310 -6.92 20.02 18.93
C ALA A 310 -6.03 19.01 18.18
N ASP A 311 -6.03 19.11 16.86
CA ASP A 311 -5.11 18.43 15.94
C ASP A 311 -4.03 19.38 15.41
N ILE A 312 -3.02 18.83 14.74
CA ILE A 312 -2.09 19.62 13.94
C ILE A 312 -2.82 20.31 12.80
N SER A 313 -2.37 21.52 12.44
CA SER A 313 -2.87 22.22 11.26
C SER A 313 -2.34 21.54 10.00
N LEU A 314 -3.23 21.28 9.05
CA LEU A 314 -2.90 20.59 7.81
C LEU A 314 -2.85 21.56 6.64
N LEU A 315 -1.93 21.31 5.71
CA LEU A 315 -1.94 21.99 4.41
C LEU A 315 -3.25 21.69 3.69
N SER A 316 -3.89 22.74 3.17
CA SER A 316 -5.06 22.59 2.31
C SER A 316 -4.68 21.96 0.97
N SER A 317 -5.62 21.31 0.31
CA SER A 317 -5.38 20.80 -1.05
C SER A 317 -5.03 21.95 -2.01
N GLY A 318 -4.01 21.75 -2.84
CA GLY A 318 -3.52 22.78 -3.76
C GLY A 318 -2.12 22.49 -4.29
N ARG A 319 -1.59 23.44 -5.06
CA ARG A 319 -0.21 23.41 -5.58
C ARG A 319 0.66 24.37 -4.79
N TYR A 320 1.88 23.95 -4.48
CA TYR A 320 2.80 24.66 -3.60
C TYR A 320 4.21 24.64 -4.19
N PRO A 321 4.83 25.79 -4.51
CA PRO A 321 6.21 25.82 -4.97
C PRO A 321 7.16 25.27 -3.90
N VAL A 322 8.11 24.43 -4.29
CA VAL A 322 9.15 23.97 -3.37
C VAL A 322 10.20 25.05 -3.21
N HIS A 323 10.50 25.39 -1.96
CA HIS A 323 11.55 26.35 -1.64
C HIS A 323 12.85 25.67 -1.18
N ALA A 324 12.71 24.63 -0.37
CA ALA A 324 13.85 23.94 0.22
C ALA A 324 13.59 22.44 0.39
N VAL A 325 14.68 21.68 0.44
CA VAL A 325 14.71 20.26 0.75
C VAL A 325 15.63 20.05 1.94
N SER A 326 15.18 19.26 2.92
CA SER A 326 15.98 18.89 4.08
C SER A 326 16.02 17.39 4.26
N ALA A 327 17.25 16.90 4.38
CA ALA A 327 17.56 15.52 4.71
C ALA A 327 18.73 15.47 5.70
N ARG A 328 18.81 14.38 6.46
CA ARG A 328 19.86 14.21 7.45
C ARG A 328 21.20 13.98 6.77
N GLY A 329 22.20 14.79 7.09
CA GLY A 329 23.53 14.73 6.45
C GLY A 329 23.51 15.18 4.98
N ALA A 330 22.47 15.91 4.57
CA ALA A 330 22.39 16.51 3.25
C ALA A 330 23.33 17.72 3.16
N HIS A 331 24.52 17.49 2.62
CA HIS A 331 25.49 18.55 2.33
C HIS A 331 25.64 18.80 0.82
N ASP A 332 25.08 17.91 0.01
CA ASP A 332 25.21 17.89 -1.45
C ASP A 332 23.98 17.21 -2.09
N PRO A 333 23.73 17.40 -3.40
CA PRO A 333 22.57 16.81 -4.06
C PRO A 333 22.51 15.27 -3.99
N LEU A 334 23.66 14.57 -4.04
CA LEU A 334 23.68 13.11 -4.02
C LEU A 334 23.24 12.57 -2.65
N SER A 335 23.65 13.21 -1.56
CA SER A 335 23.17 12.83 -0.22
C SER A 335 21.65 13.04 -0.06
N VAL A 336 21.06 14.06 -0.71
CA VAL A 336 19.61 14.25 -0.75
C VAL A 336 18.92 13.16 -1.59
N LEU A 337 19.42 12.85 -2.78
CA LEU A 337 18.86 11.79 -3.63
C LEU A 337 18.83 10.43 -2.91
N LEU A 338 19.92 10.09 -2.20
CA LEU A 338 19.98 8.86 -1.40
C LEU A 338 19.03 8.91 -0.19
N ALA A 339 18.85 10.07 0.42
CA ALA A 339 17.96 10.23 1.56
C ALA A 339 16.48 10.05 1.19
N PHE A 340 16.08 10.56 0.02
CA PHE A 340 14.74 10.43 -0.53
C PHE A 340 14.59 9.16 -1.40
N ALA A 341 15.60 8.29 -1.41
CA ALA A 341 15.48 7.02 -2.10
C ALA A 341 14.35 6.18 -1.46
N PRO A 342 13.54 5.50 -2.29
CA PRO A 342 12.54 4.55 -1.82
C PRO A 342 13.15 3.47 -0.91
N PRO A 343 12.48 3.05 0.17
CA PRO A 343 13.03 2.10 1.11
C PRO A 343 13.12 0.67 0.56
N ASN A 344 12.32 0.23 -0.44
CA ASN A 344 12.29 -1.16 -0.96
C ASN A 344 11.61 -1.33 -2.34
N GLU A 345 11.70 -2.54 -2.93
CA GLU A 345 10.87 -3.04 -4.05
C GLU A 345 9.37 -2.96 -3.73
N GLY A 346 8.55 -2.50 -4.68
CA GLY A 346 7.09 -2.47 -4.57
C GLY A 346 6.46 -1.11 -4.24
N TRP A 347 7.26 -0.07 -3.94
CA TRP A 347 6.78 1.30 -4.13
C TRP A 347 6.72 1.55 -5.64
N PRO A 348 5.70 2.25 -6.19
CA PRO A 348 5.64 2.58 -7.61
C PRO A 348 6.74 3.62 -7.88
N LEU A 349 7.95 3.12 -8.04
CA LEU A 349 9.08 3.86 -8.53
C LEU A 349 8.97 3.90 -10.02
N ALA A 350 8.77 5.09 -10.55
CA ALA A 350 9.30 5.39 -11.85
C ALA A 350 10.73 5.90 -11.63
N GLU A 351 11.68 5.47 -12.45
CA GLU A 351 13.01 6.11 -12.58
C GLU A 351 12.89 7.65 -12.62
N SER A 352 11.76 8.15 -13.14
CA SER A 352 11.37 9.56 -13.15
C SER A 352 11.30 10.24 -11.78
N ALA A 353 11.18 9.52 -10.66
CA ALA A 353 11.16 10.14 -9.33
C ALA A 353 12.54 10.68 -8.93
N LEU A 354 13.61 9.92 -9.21
CA LEU A 354 14.98 10.38 -8.97
C LEU A 354 15.37 11.47 -9.96
N GLU A 355 14.99 11.34 -11.23
CA GLU A 355 15.22 12.38 -12.25
C GLU A 355 14.49 13.69 -11.89
N ALA A 356 13.24 13.61 -11.42
CA ALA A 356 12.48 14.77 -10.98
C ALA A 356 13.10 15.44 -9.75
N LEU A 357 13.59 14.64 -8.79
CA LEU A 357 14.26 15.16 -7.61
C LEU A 357 15.60 15.81 -7.97
N ASP A 358 16.38 15.21 -8.87
CA ASP A 358 17.64 15.77 -9.37
C ASP A 358 17.40 17.14 -10.03
N ALA A 359 16.42 17.22 -10.94
CA ALA A 359 16.03 18.47 -11.60
C ALA A 359 15.53 19.55 -10.61
N LEU A 360 14.91 19.14 -9.51
CA LEU A 360 14.46 20.03 -8.45
C LEU A 360 15.64 20.61 -7.65
N LEU A 361 16.64 19.78 -7.32
CA LEU A 361 17.77 20.16 -6.47
C LEU A 361 18.65 21.25 -7.06
N ASP A 362 18.65 21.41 -8.39
CA ASP A 362 19.29 22.53 -9.08
C ASP A 362 18.64 23.90 -8.79
N ARG A 363 17.43 23.91 -8.20
CA ARG A 363 16.58 25.12 -8.10
C ARG A 363 16.15 25.49 -6.68
N VAL A 364 16.42 24.62 -5.71
CA VAL A 364 15.94 24.76 -4.33
C VAL A 364 17.10 24.77 -3.34
N GLU A 365 16.86 25.33 -2.16
CA GLU A 365 17.85 25.33 -1.10
C GLU A 365 17.96 23.92 -0.48
N ILE A 366 19.19 23.41 -0.36
CA ILE A 366 19.47 22.20 0.42
C ILE A 366 19.81 22.62 1.84
N ILE A 367 18.98 22.21 2.79
CA ILE A 367 19.15 22.49 4.20
C ILE A 367 19.59 21.19 4.88
N GLU A 368 20.71 21.24 5.61
CA GLU A 368 21.10 20.11 6.43
C GLU A 368 20.09 19.94 7.57
N GLY A 369 19.35 18.83 7.52
CA GLY A 369 18.42 18.47 8.57
C GLY A 369 19.17 17.90 9.75
N ASN A 370 19.33 18.68 10.82
CA ASN A 370 19.48 18.08 12.14
C ASN A 370 18.18 17.35 12.48
N ASP A 371 18.25 16.31 13.33
CA ASP A 371 17.07 15.58 13.80
C ASP A 371 15.95 16.61 14.13
N ILE A 372 14.71 16.41 13.67
CA ILE A 372 13.51 17.30 13.89
C ILE A 372 13.24 17.62 15.39
N ARG A 373 14.09 17.10 16.29
CA ARG A 373 14.17 17.42 17.71
C ARG A 373 14.75 18.82 18.00
N GLU A 374 15.56 19.39 17.11
CA GLU A 374 16.04 20.78 17.16
C GLU A 374 15.20 21.67 16.24
#